data_AF-G7E3A7-F1
#
_entry.id   AF-G7E3A7-F1
#
_cell.length_a   1.000
_cell.length_b   1.000
_cell.length_c   1.000
_cell.angle_alpha   90.00
_cell.angle_beta   90.00
_cell.angle_gamma   90.00
#
_symmetry.space_group_name_H-M   'P 1'
#
loop_
_entity.id
_entity.type
_entity.pdbx_description
1 polymer ?
#
loop_
_entity_poly.entity_id
_entity_poly.type
_entity_poly.pdbx_seq_one_letter_code
_entity_poly.pdbx_strand_id
1 'polypeptide(L)'
;MAAQLMKDLEKVESKVAKLGKIIAKGTSIGLIDATKLGSMTRKVTGKVKKATVTAEKTTISPAEGAKLIAFMQALTATSAKNLDAIAALKPHLSGKLHVGGLVKMNLSQLGKRLWQAQEALAKTLVARSPTPELKAKGEALRVDFNGKICQALAVYANESGGEDKAGEEDDEDSD
;
A
#
# COMPACT_ATOMS: atom_id res chain seq x y z
N MET A 1 18.99 -9.19 12.41
CA MET A 1 17.60 -9.48 11.94
C MET A 1 16.82 -8.19 11.70
N ALA A 2 16.87 -7.18 12.59
CA ALA A 2 16.23 -5.88 12.37
C ALA A 2 16.70 -5.14 11.10
N ALA A 3 17.99 -5.26 10.73
CA ALA A 3 18.48 -4.73 9.46
C ALA A 3 17.81 -5.37 8.22
N GLN A 4 17.44 -6.66 8.29
CA GLN A 4 16.72 -7.32 7.20
C GLN A 4 15.27 -6.83 7.13
N LEU A 5 14.61 -6.65 8.29
CA LEU A 5 13.29 -6.04 8.35
C LEU A 5 13.29 -4.64 7.72
N MET A 6 14.28 -3.81 8.06
CA MET A 6 14.42 -2.48 7.47
C MET A 6 14.56 -2.54 5.95
N LYS A 7 15.42 -3.42 5.42
CA LYS A 7 15.56 -3.64 3.97
C LYS A 7 14.26 -4.09 3.31
N ASP A 8 13.49 -4.96 3.96
CA ASP A 8 12.21 -5.41 3.42
C ASP A 8 11.18 -4.26 3.40
N LEU A 9 11.19 -3.39 4.42
CA LEU A 9 10.37 -2.18 4.48
C LEU A 9 10.79 -1.12 3.46
N GLU A 10 12.09 -0.92 3.21
CA GLU A 10 12.61 -0.07 2.13
C GLU A 10 12.16 -0.58 0.74
N LYS A 11 12.09 -1.91 0.56
CA LYS A 11 11.51 -2.48 -0.67
C LYS A 11 10.01 -2.19 -0.79
N VAL A 12 9.27 -2.18 0.33
CA VAL A 12 7.86 -1.74 0.33
C VAL A 12 7.77 -0.28 -0.09
N GLU A 13 8.54 0.60 0.55
CA GLU A 13 8.59 2.03 0.22
C GLU A 13 8.94 2.27 -1.25
N SER A 14 9.95 1.60 -1.78
CA SER A 14 10.33 1.69 -3.19
C SER A 14 9.18 1.34 -4.13
N LYS A 15 8.41 0.29 -3.82
CA LYS A 15 7.24 -0.10 -4.64
C LYS A 15 6.07 0.88 -4.45
N VAL A 16 5.85 1.42 -3.26
CA VAL A 16 4.86 2.48 -2.99
C VAL A 16 5.23 3.78 -3.73
N ALA A 17 6.51 4.14 -3.77
CA ALA A 17 7.00 5.30 -4.52
C ALA A 17 6.80 5.11 -6.03
N LYS A 18 7.05 3.91 -6.56
CA LYS A 18 6.75 3.58 -7.98
C LYS A 18 5.26 3.68 -8.28
N LEU A 19 4.39 3.22 -7.37
CA LEU A 19 2.95 3.40 -7.48
C LEU A 19 2.58 4.90 -7.51
N GLY A 20 3.16 5.69 -6.59
CA GLY A 20 2.98 7.14 -6.54
C GLY A 20 3.41 7.85 -7.82
N LYS A 21 4.49 7.41 -8.48
CA LYS A 21 4.91 7.96 -9.79
C LYS A 21 3.88 7.75 -10.90
N ILE A 22 3.16 6.63 -10.89
CA ILE A 22 2.08 6.38 -11.85
C ILE A 22 0.90 7.31 -11.54
N ILE A 23 0.50 7.39 -10.27
CA ILE A 23 -0.60 8.25 -9.81
C ILE A 23 -0.31 9.73 -10.10
N ALA A 24 0.94 10.17 -9.92
CA ALA A 24 1.37 11.54 -10.16
C ALA A 24 1.24 12.00 -11.61
N LYS A 25 1.05 11.08 -12.57
CA LYS A 25 0.71 11.44 -13.96
C LYS A 25 -0.67 12.10 -14.07
N GLY A 26 -1.53 11.95 -13.06
CA GLY A 26 -2.83 12.60 -13.01
C GLY A 26 -3.72 12.26 -14.20
N THR A 27 -4.25 13.27 -14.89
CA THR A 27 -5.10 13.10 -16.08
C THR A 27 -4.33 12.59 -17.31
N SER A 28 -3.01 12.49 -17.25
CA SER A 28 -2.19 11.84 -18.28
C SER A 28 -2.11 10.33 -18.10
N ILE A 29 -2.69 9.76 -17.03
CA ILE A 29 -2.86 8.31 -16.90
C ILE A 29 -3.69 7.81 -18.09
N GLY A 30 -3.16 6.81 -18.78
CA GLY A 30 -3.88 6.05 -19.81
C GLY A 30 -4.27 4.65 -19.33
N LEU A 31 -4.80 3.85 -20.25
CA LEU A 31 -5.21 2.46 -20.01
C LEU A 31 -4.05 1.58 -19.50
N ILE A 32 -2.88 1.66 -20.14
CA ILE A 32 -1.69 0.90 -19.75
C ILE A 32 -1.26 1.26 -18.32
N ASP A 33 -1.32 2.53 -17.96
CA ASP A 33 -0.99 2.99 -16.60
C ASP A 33 -2.01 2.47 -15.58
N ALA A 34 -3.30 2.43 -15.92
CA ALA A 34 -4.35 1.87 -15.05
C ALA A 34 -4.13 0.37 -14.79
N THR A 35 -3.72 -0.41 -15.79
CA THR A 35 -3.35 -1.82 -15.61
C THR A 35 -2.09 -1.97 -14.75
N LYS A 36 -1.09 -1.11 -14.95
CA LYS A 36 0.14 -1.07 -14.13
C LYS A 36 -0.14 -0.75 -12.66
N LEU A 37 -1.14 0.07 -12.34
CA LEU A 37 -1.56 0.30 -10.95
C LEU A 37 -1.97 -1.01 -10.26
N GLY A 38 -2.72 -1.88 -10.94
CA GLY A 38 -3.09 -3.20 -10.44
C GLY A 38 -1.88 -4.10 -10.19
N SER A 39 -1.01 -4.26 -11.20
CA SER A 39 0.22 -5.06 -11.08
C SER A 39 1.14 -4.55 -9.96
N MET A 40 1.34 -3.23 -9.86
CA MET A 40 2.14 -2.63 -8.79
C MET A 40 1.53 -2.86 -7.40
N THR A 41 0.20 -2.81 -7.27
CA THR A 41 -0.49 -3.13 -6.00
C THR A 41 -0.23 -4.57 -5.55
N ARG A 42 -0.19 -5.53 -6.49
CA ARG A 42 0.23 -6.92 -6.21
C ARG A 42 1.66 -6.98 -5.70
N LYS A 43 2.59 -6.30 -6.38
CA LYS A 43 4.01 -6.23 -6.01
C LYS A 43 4.20 -5.63 -4.60
N VAL A 44 3.49 -4.56 -4.26
CA VAL A 44 3.47 -3.98 -2.90
C VAL A 44 2.98 -5.02 -1.89
N THR A 45 1.84 -5.66 -2.15
CA THR A 45 1.25 -6.70 -1.27
C THR A 45 2.25 -7.82 -0.97
N GLY A 46 2.95 -8.30 -2.00
CA GLY A 46 3.97 -9.34 -1.84
C GLY A 46 5.14 -8.91 -0.96
N LYS A 47 5.65 -7.68 -1.13
CA LYS A 47 6.75 -7.17 -0.29
C LYS A 47 6.29 -6.90 1.15
N VAL A 48 5.05 -6.44 1.36
CA VAL A 48 4.46 -6.29 2.71
C VAL A 48 4.39 -7.64 3.42
N LYS A 49 3.88 -8.68 2.75
CA LYS A 49 3.85 -10.04 3.33
C LYS A 49 5.25 -10.56 3.70
N LYS A 50 6.25 -10.33 2.84
CA LYS A 50 7.66 -10.68 3.14
C LYS A 50 8.13 -9.93 4.40
N ALA A 51 7.89 -8.62 4.48
CA ALA A 51 8.23 -7.82 5.65
C ALA A 51 7.53 -8.32 6.93
N THR A 52 6.28 -8.76 6.86
CA THR A 52 5.55 -9.35 8.01
C THR A 52 6.25 -10.60 8.52
N VAL A 53 6.60 -11.54 7.64
CA VAL A 53 7.31 -12.77 8.01
C VAL A 53 8.68 -12.46 8.62
N THR A 54 9.40 -11.47 8.09
CA THR A 54 10.67 -11.01 8.67
C THR A 54 10.45 -10.39 10.05
N ALA A 55 9.42 -9.56 10.22
CA ALA A 55 9.07 -8.92 11.50
C ALA A 55 8.70 -9.95 12.58
N GLU A 56 7.97 -11.01 12.20
CA GLU A 56 7.61 -12.12 13.09
C GLU A 56 8.83 -12.83 13.66
N LYS A 57 9.99 -12.78 13.00
CA LYS A 57 11.22 -13.45 13.44
C LYS A 57 12.26 -12.48 14.02
N THR A 58 11.93 -11.20 14.10
CA THR A 58 12.87 -10.14 14.46
C THR A 58 12.65 -9.67 15.89
N THR A 59 13.72 -9.68 16.68
CA THR A 59 13.78 -8.93 17.94
C THR A 59 14.14 -7.49 17.64
N ILE A 60 13.38 -6.55 18.20
CA ILE A 60 13.52 -5.10 17.96
C ILE A 60 14.01 -4.45 19.26
N SER A 61 15.17 -3.81 19.24
CA SER A 61 15.64 -2.99 20.37
C SER A 61 14.90 -1.65 20.44
N PRO A 62 14.89 -0.94 21.59
CA PRO A 62 14.23 0.37 21.69
C PRO A 62 14.69 1.40 20.64
N ALA A 63 16.00 1.45 20.36
CA ALA A 63 16.57 2.35 19.36
C ALA A 63 16.12 1.99 17.93
N GLU A 64 16.05 0.70 17.59
CA GLU A 64 15.53 0.23 16.30
C GLU A 64 14.02 0.47 16.19
N GLY A 65 13.28 0.27 17.28
CA GLY A 65 11.84 0.52 17.33
C GLY A 65 11.49 1.98 17.06
N ALA A 66 12.26 2.93 17.60
CA ALA A 66 12.10 4.35 17.29
C ALA A 66 12.34 4.66 15.80
N LYS A 67 13.39 4.08 15.20
CA LYS A 67 13.68 4.22 13.76
C LYS A 67 12.56 3.63 12.90
N LEU A 68 12.07 2.45 13.25
CA LEU A 68 10.97 1.79 12.55
C LEU A 68 9.69 2.62 12.61
N ILE A 69 9.35 3.20 13.76
CA ILE A 69 8.18 4.09 13.89
C ILE A 69 8.32 5.32 12.97
N ALA A 70 9.47 5.99 12.98
CA ALA A 70 9.71 7.15 12.12
C ALA A 70 9.62 6.79 10.62
N PHE A 71 10.17 5.64 10.23
CA PHE A 71 10.07 5.14 8.87
C PHE A 71 8.62 4.82 8.48
N MET A 72 7.88 4.12 9.35
CA MET A 72 6.48 3.80 9.10
C MET A 72 5.60 5.05 9.03
N GLN A 73 5.89 6.09 9.81
CA GLN A 73 5.23 7.40 9.70
C GLN A 73 5.38 8.00 8.31
N ALA A 74 6.61 8.03 7.77
CA ALA A 74 6.89 8.56 6.44
C ALA A 74 6.22 7.73 5.34
N LEU A 75 6.26 6.40 5.46
CA LEU A 75 5.62 5.48 4.52
C LEU A 75 4.09 5.62 4.53
N THR A 76 3.48 5.73 5.72
CA THR A 76 2.05 5.96 5.89
C THR A 76 1.63 7.29 5.28
N ALA A 77 2.39 8.37 5.51
CA ALA A 77 2.12 9.68 4.93
C ALA A 77 2.18 9.66 3.39
N THR A 78 3.18 8.96 2.82
CA THR A 78 3.30 8.78 1.37
C THR A 78 2.14 7.96 0.80
N SER A 79 1.76 6.90 1.49
CA SER A 79 0.64 6.04 1.09
C SER A 79 -0.69 6.80 1.15
N ALA A 80 -0.92 7.60 2.19
CA ALA A 80 -2.11 8.46 2.31
C ALA A 80 -2.20 9.47 1.17
N LYS A 81 -1.09 10.14 0.81
CA LYS A 81 -1.04 11.05 -0.34
C LYS A 81 -1.41 10.34 -1.65
N ASN A 82 -0.91 9.12 -1.86
CA ASN A 82 -1.24 8.33 -3.05
C ASN A 82 -2.73 7.95 -3.08
N LEU A 83 -3.32 7.60 -1.93
CA LEU A 83 -4.74 7.28 -1.80
C LEU A 83 -5.64 8.51 -2.05
N ASP A 84 -5.26 9.68 -1.53
CA ASP A 84 -5.99 10.92 -1.78
C ASP A 84 -5.89 11.33 -3.27
N ALA A 85 -4.71 11.17 -3.87
CA ALA A 85 -4.50 11.48 -5.28
C ALA A 85 -5.26 10.52 -6.21
N ILE A 86 -5.32 9.21 -5.91
CA ILE A 86 -6.11 8.29 -6.73
C ILE A 86 -7.60 8.59 -6.60
N ALA A 87 -8.10 8.91 -5.39
CA ALA A 87 -9.47 9.33 -5.19
C ALA A 87 -9.83 10.58 -6.02
N ALA A 88 -8.94 11.57 -6.08
CA ALA A 88 -9.14 12.78 -6.89
C ALA A 88 -9.19 12.49 -8.40
N LEU A 89 -8.60 11.39 -8.86
CA LEU A 89 -8.59 11.00 -10.28
C LEU A 89 -9.83 10.23 -10.73
N LYS A 90 -10.78 9.99 -9.82
CA LYS A 90 -12.04 9.31 -10.14
C LYS A 90 -12.74 9.86 -11.40
N PRO A 91 -12.93 11.18 -11.61
CA PRO A 91 -13.62 11.69 -12.80
C PRO A 91 -12.94 11.28 -14.11
N HIS A 92 -11.61 11.25 -14.13
CA HIS A 92 -10.84 10.84 -15.30
C HIS A 92 -10.87 9.32 -15.51
N LEU A 93 -10.62 8.55 -14.45
CA LEU A 93 -10.54 7.08 -14.50
C LEU A 93 -11.90 6.45 -14.81
N SER A 94 -12.97 6.92 -14.17
CA SER A 94 -14.33 6.41 -14.38
C SER A 94 -15.01 7.05 -15.59
N GLY A 95 -14.93 8.36 -15.73
CA GLY A 95 -15.70 9.10 -16.72
C GLY A 95 -15.06 9.10 -18.11
N LYS A 96 -13.74 9.30 -18.21
CA LYS A 96 -13.05 9.46 -19.49
C LYS A 96 -12.43 8.16 -20.02
N LEU A 97 -11.86 7.35 -19.12
CA LEU A 97 -11.21 6.10 -19.48
C LEU A 97 -12.11 4.87 -19.34
N HIS A 98 -13.27 5.01 -18.65
CA HIS A 98 -14.19 3.92 -18.36
C HIS A 98 -13.50 2.71 -17.71
N VAL A 99 -12.50 2.96 -16.86
CA VAL A 99 -11.77 1.96 -16.07
C VAL A 99 -12.10 2.07 -14.57
N GLY A 100 -13.21 2.74 -14.22
CA GLY A 100 -13.65 2.90 -12.84
C GLY A 100 -13.84 1.56 -12.11
N GLY A 101 -14.44 0.57 -12.81
CA GLY A 101 -14.57 -0.81 -12.32
C GLY A 101 -13.24 -1.55 -12.19
N LEU A 102 -12.30 -1.39 -13.13
CA LEU A 102 -10.94 -1.94 -13.00
C LEU A 102 -10.22 -1.37 -11.78
N VAL A 103 -10.31 -0.05 -11.57
CA VAL A 103 -9.73 0.64 -10.42
C VAL A 103 -10.41 0.18 -9.13
N LYS A 104 -11.73 0.05 -9.11
CA LYS A 104 -12.47 -0.55 -8.00
C LYS A 104 -12.06 -2.00 -7.76
N MET A 105 -11.91 -2.84 -8.78
CA MET A 105 -11.50 -4.24 -8.63
C MET A 105 -10.09 -4.31 -8.05
N ASN A 106 -9.17 -3.48 -8.53
CA ASN A 106 -7.83 -3.36 -7.98
C ASN A 106 -7.86 -2.84 -6.54
N LEU A 107 -8.65 -1.82 -6.22
CA LEU A 107 -8.77 -1.31 -4.85
C LEU A 107 -9.53 -2.28 -3.93
N SER A 108 -10.51 -3.03 -4.41
CA SER A 108 -11.36 -3.91 -3.58
C SER A 108 -10.77 -5.31 -3.41
N GLN A 109 -10.30 -5.96 -4.47
CA GLN A 109 -9.68 -7.29 -4.39
C GLN A 109 -8.20 -7.17 -4.00
N LEU A 110 -7.41 -6.34 -4.70
CA LEU A 110 -6.00 -6.16 -4.35
C LEU A 110 -5.85 -5.25 -3.15
N GLY A 111 -6.64 -4.20 -3.01
CA GLY A 111 -6.59 -3.34 -1.83
C GLY A 111 -7.14 -4.04 -0.57
N LYS A 112 -8.07 -5.00 -0.64
CA LYS A 112 -8.39 -5.86 0.53
C LYS A 112 -7.21 -6.75 0.92
N ARG A 113 -6.54 -7.38 -0.05
CA ARG A 113 -5.36 -8.22 0.22
C ARG A 113 -4.19 -7.40 0.74
N LEU A 114 -3.98 -6.22 0.17
CA LEU A 114 -2.96 -5.26 0.61
C LEU A 114 -3.28 -4.74 2.01
N TRP A 115 -4.54 -4.35 2.26
CA TRP A 115 -5.02 -3.93 3.56
C TRP A 115 -4.80 -5.03 4.61
N GLN A 116 -5.20 -6.26 4.33
CA GLN A 116 -4.95 -7.40 5.23
C GLN A 116 -3.45 -7.61 5.48
N ALA A 117 -2.61 -7.50 4.45
CA ALA A 117 -1.16 -7.64 4.60
C ALA A 117 -0.56 -6.50 5.44
N GLN A 118 -1.01 -5.26 5.22
CA GLN A 118 -0.55 -4.07 5.95
C GLN A 118 -1.02 -4.10 7.40
N GLU A 119 -2.26 -4.50 7.63
CA GLU A 119 -2.84 -4.69 8.96
C GLU A 119 -2.11 -5.80 9.74
N ALA A 120 -1.77 -6.91 9.07
CA ALA A 120 -0.96 -7.97 9.67
C ALA A 120 0.46 -7.46 10.02
N LEU A 121 1.12 -6.75 9.10
CA LEU A 121 2.42 -6.13 9.36
C LEU A 121 2.36 -5.17 10.56
N ALA A 122 1.38 -4.27 10.58
CA ALA A 122 1.21 -3.29 11.64
C ALA A 122 0.98 -3.96 13.00
N LYS A 123 0.08 -4.94 13.08
CA LYS A 123 -0.15 -5.74 14.29
C LYS A 123 1.12 -6.44 14.77
N THR A 124 1.87 -7.04 13.85
CA THR A 124 3.15 -7.70 14.18
C THR A 124 4.16 -6.70 14.73
N LEU A 125 4.33 -5.54 14.09
CA LEU A 125 5.26 -4.49 14.57
C LEU A 125 4.84 -3.93 15.94
N VAL A 126 3.55 -3.72 16.17
CA VAL A 126 3.02 -3.31 17.48
C VAL A 126 3.30 -4.40 18.52
N ALA A 127 2.96 -5.65 18.25
CA ALA A 127 3.18 -6.75 19.20
C ALA A 127 4.67 -6.92 19.56
N ARG A 128 5.55 -6.72 18.57
CA ARG A 128 7.02 -6.82 18.70
C ARG A 128 7.69 -5.55 19.23
N SER A 129 6.95 -4.46 19.41
CA SER A 129 7.55 -3.20 19.89
C SER A 129 8.05 -3.36 21.33
N PRO A 130 9.29 -2.91 21.64
CA PRO A 130 9.97 -3.21 22.89
C PRO A 130 9.47 -2.41 24.10
N THR A 131 8.80 -1.27 23.88
CA THR A 131 8.31 -0.40 24.96
C THR A 131 6.82 -0.12 24.81
N PRO A 132 6.09 0.15 25.92
CA PRO A 132 4.67 0.53 25.86
C PRO A 132 4.42 1.79 25.01
N GLU A 133 5.33 2.77 25.05
CA GLU A 133 5.23 3.99 24.26
C GLU A 133 5.32 3.72 22.75
N LEU A 134 6.24 2.84 22.33
CA LEU A 134 6.38 2.45 20.92
C LEU A 134 5.18 1.65 20.45
N LYS A 135 4.62 0.78 21.31
CA LYS A 135 3.35 0.09 21.05
C LYS A 135 2.21 1.06 20.78
N ALA A 136 2.04 2.06 21.65
CA ALA A 136 1.00 3.08 21.51
C ALA A 136 1.16 3.90 20.22
N LYS A 137 2.39 4.33 19.89
CA LYS A 137 2.66 5.03 18.63
C LYS A 137 2.38 4.17 17.41
N GLY A 138 2.77 2.90 17.44
CA GLY A 138 2.49 1.96 16.36
C GLY A 138 0.99 1.73 16.16
N GLU A 139 0.23 1.63 17.26
CA GLU A 139 -1.22 1.44 17.21
C GLU A 139 -1.94 2.69 16.66
N ALA A 140 -1.53 3.89 17.07
CA ALA A 140 -2.05 5.14 16.53
C ALA A 140 -1.85 5.23 15.00
N LEU A 141 -0.66 4.86 14.51
CA LEU A 141 -0.38 4.83 13.07
C LEU A 141 -1.22 3.80 12.32
N ARG A 142 -1.44 2.63 12.93
CA ARG A 142 -2.31 1.59 12.37
C ARG A 142 -3.74 2.10 12.18
N VAL A 143 -4.30 2.74 13.20
CA VAL A 143 -5.67 3.28 13.17
C VAL A 143 -5.80 4.38 12.12
N ASP A 144 -4.89 5.35 12.09
CA ASP A 144 -4.92 6.45 11.13
C ASP A 144 -4.85 5.94 9.68
N PHE A 145 -3.92 5.04 9.40
CA PHE A 145 -3.75 4.49 8.06
C PHE A 145 -4.95 3.65 7.60
N ASN A 146 -5.54 2.86 8.50
CA ASN A 146 -6.76 2.12 8.22
C ASN A 146 -7.93 3.05 7.87
N GLY A 147 -8.06 4.18 8.58
CA GLY A 147 -9.06 5.20 8.26
C GLY A 147 -8.91 5.75 6.84
N LYS A 148 -7.68 6.07 6.44
CA LYS A 148 -7.36 6.57 5.09
C LYS A 148 -7.67 5.57 3.98
N ILE A 149 -7.35 4.29 4.18
CA ILE A 149 -7.71 3.24 3.22
C ILE A 149 -9.23 3.14 3.07
N CYS A 150 -9.97 3.09 4.17
CA CYS A 150 -11.43 3.00 4.12
C CYS A 150 -12.05 4.18 3.36
N GLN A 151 -11.54 5.40 3.57
CA GLN A 151 -11.98 6.59 2.82
C GLN A 151 -11.75 6.44 1.31
N ALA A 152 -10.56 5.99 0.90
CA ALA A 152 -10.25 5.79 -0.52
C ALA A 152 -11.09 4.68 -1.17
N LEU A 153 -11.36 3.59 -0.44
CA LEU A 153 -12.23 2.51 -0.92
C LEU A 153 -13.67 2.99 -1.14
N ALA A 154 -14.19 3.83 -0.25
CA ALA A 154 -15.54 4.38 -0.35
C ALA A 154 -15.74 5.21 -1.63
N VAL A 155 -14.71 5.93 -2.09
CA VAL A 155 -14.76 6.76 -3.31
C VAL A 155 -15.09 5.93 -4.56
N TYR A 156 -14.61 4.70 -4.66
CA TYR A 156 -14.82 3.81 -5.81
C TYR A 156 -15.88 2.73 -5.58
N ALA A 157 -16.57 2.71 -4.44
CA ALA A 157 -17.44 1.61 -4.03
C ALA A 157 -18.56 1.27 -5.05
N ASN A 158 -19.07 2.27 -5.76
CA ASN A 158 -20.19 2.12 -6.70
C ASN A 158 -19.76 2.04 -8.17
N GLU A 159 -18.45 1.99 -8.46
CA GLU A 159 -17.96 1.98 -9.84
C GLU A 159 -18.09 0.60 -10.51
N SER A 160 -18.12 0.60 -11.84
CA SER A 160 -18.13 -0.59 -12.71
C SER A 160 -17.43 -0.28 -14.05
N GLY A 161 -17.09 -1.31 -14.84
CA GLY A 161 -16.49 -1.16 -16.18
C GLY A 161 -14.95 -1.22 -16.24
N GLY A 162 -14.43 -1.82 -17.31
CA GLY A 162 -12.98 -2.00 -17.56
C GLY A 162 -12.35 -3.23 -16.90
N GLU A 163 -13.13 -4.04 -16.18
CA GLU A 163 -12.68 -5.26 -15.49
C GLU A 163 -12.20 -6.35 -16.47
N ASP A 164 -12.74 -6.34 -17.69
CA ASP A 164 -12.31 -7.14 -18.85
C ASP A 164 -10.86 -6.86 -19.27
N LYS A 165 -10.32 -5.70 -18.92
CA LYS A 165 -8.97 -5.25 -19.28
C LYS A 165 -7.90 -5.63 -18.25
N ALA A 166 -8.26 -6.47 -17.27
CA ALA A 166 -7.34 -6.93 -16.23
C ALA A 166 -6.39 -8.06 -16.67
N GLY A 167 -6.54 -8.57 -17.90
CA GLY A 167 -5.70 -9.62 -18.47
C GLY A 167 -4.45 -9.06 -19.15
N GLU A 168 -3.35 -9.80 -19.01
CA GLU A 168 -2.08 -9.67 -19.73
C GLU A 168 -1.15 -8.53 -19.25
N GLU A 169 -0.37 -8.84 -18.21
CA GLU A 169 1.06 -8.50 -18.09
C GLU A 169 1.52 -9.02 -16.72
N ASP A 170 1.82 -10.33 -16.69
CA ASP A 170 2.60 -10.95 -15.63
C ASP A 170 4.07 -10.76 -15.98
N ASP A 171 4.54 -9.50 -15.92
CA ASP A 171 5.98 -9.23 -15.96
C ASP A 171 6.57 -9.61 -14.61
N GLU A 172 7.03 -10.87 -14.59
CA GLU A 172 8.09 -11.39 -13.74
C GLU A 172 9.26 -10.39 -13.71
N ASP A 173 9.23 -9.47 -12.74
CA ASP A 173 10.47 -8.83 -12.30
C ASP A 173 11.22 -9.89 -11.49
N SER A 174 12.16 -10.59 -12.14
CA SER A 174 13.21 -11.37 -11.50
C SER A 174 13.83 -10.54 -10.35
N ASP A 175 13.75 -11.05 -9.12
CA ASP A 175 14.54 -10.56 -7.97
C ASP A 175 16.02 -10.94 -8.18
#